data_AF-A0A8S1NA07-F1
#
_entry.id   AF-A0A8S1NA07-F1
#
_cell.length_a   1.000
_cell.length_b   1.000
_cell.length_c   1.000
_cell.angle_alpha   90.00
_cell.angle_beta   90.00
_cell.angle_gamma   90.00
#
_symmetry.space_group_name_H-M   'P 1'
#
loop_
_entity.id
_entity.type
_entity.pdbx_description
1 polymer ?
#
loop_
_entity_poly.entity_id
_entity_poly.type
_entity_poly.pdbx_seq_one_letter_code
_entity_poly.pdbx_strand_id
1 'polypeptide(L)'
;MIIFFLLFQISSSKLIAPRKVVHAIDCGSYLETRTSSGIKYMKDHHFIGTSELVDYYERAENRKIKFTDDQSLYITQRQGQNFVYTIPLGNEIPENQTYVLVLKFAELHYEESNTRVFSVFLGKKVILQNIDIFQLVGAFTAHTEYLEIVIDGGGVYYQEQPCIGALNNRNELVIGFSASQDQATIAALFLFKGPLIDTDFEDKEKFQERWIQRNTPRTNEEMKKQNEERVKNIEKEIKEKQSILKIREGFGHEIEIEEVKQPQKKMEWPEFSFQLLFILLKTPLGAVLLVGFLTVCFVTISFVFFDPYGQNKIKQQYQELKNSQEFKQKIIPKKQVIPKSD
;
A
#
# COMPACT_ATOMS: atom_id res chain seq x y z
N MET A 1 -6.32 -29.31 35.98
CA MET A 1 -6.79 -29.47 34.59
C MET A 1 -6.51 -28.16 33.85
N ILE A 2 -5.74 -28.25 32.79
CA ILE A 2 -5.02 -27.16 32.11
C ILE A 2 -6.00 -26.21 31.40
N ILE A 3 -5.94 -24.92 31.72
CA ILE A 3 -6.68 -23.85 31.03
C ILE A 3 -5.92 -23.55 29.73
N PHE A 4 -6.51 -23.93 28.60
CA PHE A 4 -6.01 -23.57 27.27
C PHE A 4 -6.40 -22.12 26.97
N PHE A 5 -5.48 -21.19 27.23
CA PHE A 5 -5.57 -19.80 26.78
C PHE A 5 -5.36 -19.79 25.26
N LEU A 6 -6.45 -19.61 24.50
CA LEU A 6 -6.38 -19.38 23.06
C LEU A 6 -6.03 -17.91 22.86
N LEU A 7 -4.73 -17.60 22.98
CA LEU A 7 -4.17 -16.31 22.57
C LEU A 7 -4.27 -16.24 21.05
N PHE A 8 -5.31 -15.59 20.53
CA PHE A 8 -5.26 -15.05 19.18
C PHE A 8 -4.21 -13.94 19.21
N GLN A 9 -2.95 -14.32 18.99
CA GLN A 9 -1.86 -13.38 18.81
C GLN A 9 -2.22 -12.54 17.59
N ILE A 10 -2.72 -11.32 17.83
CA ILE A 10 -2.75 -10.28 16.80
C ILE A 10 -1.27 -9.98 16.56
N SER A 11 -0.64 -10.76 15.69
CA SER A 11 0.70 -10.49 15.17
C SER A 11 0.57 -9.18 14.41
N SER A 12 0.84 -8.07 15.09
CA SER A 12 0.95 -6.76 14.46
C SER A 12 2.03 -6.92 13.40
N SER A 13 1.69 -6.74 12.13
CA SER A 13 2.68 -6.72 11.07
C SER A 13 3.67 -5.60 11.37
N LYS A 14 4.95 -5.93 11.44
CA LYS A 14 6.07 -4.99 11.54
C LYS A 14 6.06 -4.15 10.27
N LEU A 15 5.57 -2.92 10.42
CA LEU A 15 5.57 -1.93 9.35
C LEU A 15 6.94 -1.26 9.30
N ILE A 16 7.41 -0.96 8.10
CA ILE A 16 8.58 -0.10 7.89
C ILE A 16 8.30 1.26 8.53
N ALA A 17 9.19 1.69 9.43
CA ALA A 17 9.10 3.01 10.03
C ALA A 17 9.47 4.10 9.00
N PRO A 18 8.55 4.97 8.56
CA PRO A 18 8.83 5.92 7.46
C PRO A 18 9.99 6.88 7.76
N ARG A 19 10.19 7.24 9.02
CA ARG A 19 11.31 8.10 9.47
C ARG A 19 12.71 7.50 9.26
N LYS A 20 12.81 6.18 9.06
CA LYS A 20 14.07 5.49 8.78
C LYS A 20 14.33 5.37 7.27
N VAL A 21 13.36 5.72 6.42
CA VAL A 21 13.55 5.78 4.97
C VAL A 21 14.31 7.05 4.64
N VAL A 22 15.53 6.90 4.12
CA VAL A 22 16.43 8.02 3.76
C VAL A 22 15.96 8.69 2.48
N HIS A 23 15.65 7.86 1.49
CA HIS A 23 15.25 8.32 0.16
C HIS A 23 14.37 7.25 -0.49
N ALA A 24 13.30 7.68 -1.17
CA ALA A 24 12.35 6.80 -1.84
C ALA A 24 11.91 7.41 -3.17
N ILE A 25 11.95 6.61 -4.24
CA ILE A 25 11.71 7.04 -5.62
C ILE A 25 10.61 6.16 -6.24
N ASP A 26 9.56 6.81 -6.73
CA ASP A 26 8.51 6.20 -7.55
C ASP A 26 9.01 6.19 -9.00
N CYS A 27 9.59 5.07 -9.42
CA CYS A 27 10.32 4.97 -10.69
C CYS A 27 9.32 4.96 -11.86
N GLY A 28 9.56 5.80 -12.86
CA GLY A 28 8.62 6.03 -13.95
C GLY A 28 7.42 6.91 -13.58
N SER A 29 7.40 7.58 -12.43
CA SER A 29 6.30 8.45 -12.04
C SER A 29 6.67 9.93 -12.15
N TYR A 30 5.75 10.76 -12.64
CA TYR A 30 5.88 12.22 -12.55
C TYR A 30 5.33 12.78 -11.24
N LEU A 31 4.69 11.94 -10.43
CA LEU A 31 3.97 12.31 -9.23
C LEU A 31 4.67 11.77 -7.98
N GLU A 32 4.48 12.47 -6.88
CA GLU A 32 4.81 11.91 -5.56
C GLU A 32 3.66 11.03 -5.09
N THR A 33 3.96 9.93 -4.40
CA THR A 33 2.97 9.04 -3.81
C THR A 33 3.30 8.71 -2.37
N ARG A 34 2.28 8.30 -1.60
CA ARG A 34 2.45 7.85 -0.21
C ARG A 34 1.81 6.48 -0.05
N THR A 35 2.58 5.53 0.43
CA THR A 35 2.08 4.17 0.68
C THR A 35 1.15 4.12 1.90
N SER A 36 0.40 3.04 2.00
CA SER A 36 -0.40 2.64 3.16
C SER A 36 0.41 2.58 4.47
N SER A 37 1.70 2.23 4.38
CA SER A 37 2.66 2.25 5.50
C SER A 37 3.20 3.65 5.84
N GLY A 38 2.82 4.67 5.06
CA GLY A 38 3.18 6.07 5.29
C GLY A 38 4.50 6.51 4.66
N ILE A 39 5.18 5.65 3.90
CA ILE A 39 6.42 6.01 3.18
C ILE A 39 6.06 6.97 2.05
N LYS A 40 6.73 8.13 2.02
CA LYS A 40 6.58 9.10 0.94
C LYS A 40 7.60 8.80 -0.15
N TYR A 41 7.13 8.41 -1.32
CA TYR A 41 7.94 8.29 -2.52
C TYR A 41 7.89 9.60 -3.31
N MET A 42 9.07 10.10 -3.66
CA MET A 42 9.22 11.26 -4.52
C MET A 42 9.01 10.82 -5.97
N LYS A 43 8.56 11.74 -6.84
CA LYS A 43 8.51 11.53 -8.29
C LYS A 43 9.86 11.06 -8.82
N ASP A 44 9.89 10.42 -9.98
CA ASP A 44 11.12 9.88 -10.54
C ASP A 44 12.21 10.95 -10.78
N HIS A 45 13.41 10.66 -10.29
CA HIS A 45 14.60 11.51 -10.35
C HIS A 45 15.87 10.68 -10.07
N HIS A 46 17.04 11.28 -10.24
CA HIS A 46 18.36 10.64 -10.07
C HIS A 46 18.66 9.42 -10.96
N PHE A 47 17.95 9.27 -12.08
CA PHE A 47 18.32 8.28 -13.09
C PHE A 47 19.34 8.86 -14.09
N ILE A 48 20.22 8.01 -14.59
CA ILE A 48 21.26 8.33 -15.59
C ILE A 48 21.24 7.24 -16.67
N GLY A 49 21.46 7.64 -17.92
CA GLY A 49 21.51 6.73 -19.07
C GLY A 49 20.22 6.73 -19.88
N THR A 50 20.16 5.82 -20.86
CA THR A 50 19.02 5.72 -21.78
C THR A 50 17.95 4.83 -21.17
N SER A 51 16.89 5.45 -20.69
CA SER A 51 15.70 4.78 -20.16
C SER A 51 14.45 5.59 -20.47
N GLU A 52 13.32 4.92 -20.47
CA GLU A 52 12.01 5.50 -20.69
C GLU A 52 11.10 5.27 -19.49
N LEU A 53 10.06 6.10 -19.43
CA LEU A 53 8.98 5.98 -18.49
C LEU A 53 7.85 5.22 -19.17
N VAL A 54 7.35 4.18 -18.50
CA VAL A 54 6.23 3.37 -18.99
C VAL A 54 5.11 3.40 -17.97
N ASP A 55 3.89 3.70 -18.44
CA ASP A 55 2.67 3.74 -17.63
C ASP A 55 1.74 2.58 -18.03
N TYR A 56 1.41 1.73 -17.07
CA TYR A 56 0.55 0.56 -17.25
C TYR A 56 -0.88 0.76 -16.69
N TYR A 57 -1.35 1.99 -16.50
CA TYR A 57 -2.64 2.27 -15.86
C TYR A 57 -3.81 1.46 -16.46
N GLU A 58 -3.98 1.49 -17.79
CA GLU A 58 -5.08 0.78 -18.46
C GLU A 58 -5.01 -0.75 -18.29
N ARG A 59 -3.79 -1.31 -18.21
CA ARG A 59 -3.58 -2.74 -17.98
C ARG A 59 -3.87 -3.12 -16.54
N ALA A 60 -3.39 -2.32 -15.58
CA ALA A 60 -3.57 -2.54 -14.15
C ALA A 60 -5.01 -2.27 -13.66
N GLU A 61 -5.76 -1.42 -14.36
CA GLU A 61 -7.18 -1.16 -14.08
C GLU A 61 -8.02 -2.43 -14.29
N ASN A 62 -7.74 -3.19 -15.35
CA ASN A 62 -8.43 -4.43 -15.67
C ASN A 62 -7.92 -5.64 -14.87
N ARG A 63 -6.67 -5.59 -14.40
CA ARG A 63 -6.02 -6.67 -13.67
C ARG A 63 -5.22 -6.11 -12.49
N LYS A 64 -5.82 -6.14 -11.30
CA LYS A 64 -5.15 -5.70 -10.07
C LYS A 64 -3.84 -6.45 -9.85
N ILE A 65 -2.85 -5.73 -9.36
CA ILE A 65 -1.53 -6.26 -9.02
C ILE A 65 -1.66 -7.02 -7.70
N LYS A 66 -1.33 -8.31 -7.72
CA LYS A 66 -1.41 -9.19 -6.55
C LYS A 66 -0.34 -8.82 -5.53
N PHE A 67 -0.61 -9.15 -4.26
CA PHE A 67 0.33 -8.99 -3.15
C PHE A 67 0.85 -7.57 -2.95
N THR A 68 0.00 -6.57 -3.21
CA THR A 68 0.24 -5.19 -2.79
C THR A 68 -1.08 -4.50 -2.48
N ASP A 69 -1.09 -3.67 -1.43
CA ASP A 69 -2.17 -2.72 -1.15
C ASP A 69 -1.90 -1.35 -1.85
N ASP A 70 -0.66 -1.12 -2.29
CA ASP A 70 -0.18 0.14 -2.90
C ASP A 70 -0.07 0.00 -4.42
N GLN A 71 -1.22 -0.11 -5.11
CA GLN A 71 -1.27 -0.37 -6.55
C GLN A 71 -0.50 0.67 -7.38
N SER A 72 -0.68 1.97 -7.07
CA SER A 72 -0.09 3.08 -7.83
C SER A 72 1.43 2.99 -7.93
N LEU A 73 2.10 2.43 -6.92
CA LEU A 73 3.56 2.32 -6.85
C LEU A 73 4.15 1.34 -7.87
N TYR A 74 3.30 0.47 -8.45
CA TYR A 74 3.75 -0.55 -9.42
C TYR A 74 3.32 -0.26 -10.86
N ILE A 75 2.36 0.65 -11.04
CA ILE A 75 1.72 0.94 -12.33
C ILE A 75 2.68 1.67 -13.27
N THR A 76 3.46 2.60 -12.73
CA THR A 76 4.52 3.29 -13.47
C THR A 76 5.85 2.59 -13.27
N GLN A 77 6.65 2.51 -14.32
CA GLN A 77 7.96 1.85 -14.29
C GLN A 77 8.98 2.61 -15.12
N ARG A 78 10.25 2.57 -14.71
CA ARG A 78 11.37 2.96 -15.55
C ARG A 78 11.94 1.74 -16.26
N GLN A 79 12.07 1.83 -17.58
CA GLN A 79 12.56 0.74 -18.42
C GLN A 79 13.72 1.16 -19.31
N GLY A 80 14.63 0.24 -19.61
CA GLY A 80 15.71 0.53 -20.57
C GLY A 80 16.76 -0.57 -20.64
N GLN A 81 17.62 -0.51 -21.67
CA GLN A 81 18.69 -1.48 -21.86
C GLN A 81 19.75 -1.39 -20.75
N ASN A 82 20.20 -0.16 -20.44
CA ASN A 82 21.19 0.14 -19.41
C ASN A 82 20.89 1.50 -18.78
N PHE A 83 20.68 1.53 -17.47
CA PHE A 83 20.49 2.76 -16.73
C PHE A 83 20.93 2.61 -15.27
N VAL A 84 21.11 3.74 -14.60
CA VAL A 84 21.59 3.82 -13.22
C VAL A 84 20.68 4.73 -12.42
N TYR A 85 20.40 4.38 -11.17
CA TYR A 85 19.90 5.31 -10.16
C TYR A 85 21.03 5.67 -9.20
N THR A 86 21.13 6.94 -8.82
CA THR A 86 21.95 7.37 -7.70
C THR A 86 21.08 7.79 -6.51
N ILE A 87 21.38 7.31 -5.31
CA ILE A 87 20.59 7.60 -4.09
C ILE A 87 21.44 8.42 -3.14
N PRO A 88 21.13 9.72 -2.91
CA PRO A 88 21.86 10.53 -1.94
C PRO A 88 21.78 9.95 -0.54
N LEU A 89 22.92 9.77 0.12
CA LEU A 89 22.97 9.35 1.53
C LEU A 89 22.87 10.52 2.52
N GLY A 90 23.00 11.74 2.02
CA GLY A 90 23.14 12.96 2.80
C GLY A 90 24.58 13.49 2.79
N ASN A 91 24.87 14.42 3.70
CA ASN A 91 26.14 15.15 3.69
C ASN A 91 27.28 14.38 4.38
N GLU A 92 26.95 13.44 5.26
CA GLU A 92 27.91 12.68 6.07
C GLU A 92 28.08 11.28 5.51
N ILE A 93 29.32 10.83 5.41
CA ILE A 93 29.63 9.43 5.11
C ILE A 93 29.52 8.66 6.43
N PRO A 94 28.60 7.69 6.53
CA PRO A 94 28.44 6.95 7.76
C PRO A 94 29.59 5.97 7.99
N GLU A 95 29.88 5.71 9.26
CA GLU A 95 30.78 4.65 9.72
C GLU A 95 29.95 3.47 10.22
N ASN A 96 30.34 2.26 9.80
CA ASN A 96 29.72 0.98 10.14
C ASN A 96 28.17 1.01 10.23
N GLN A 97 27.51 1.62 9.24
CA GLN A 97 26.07 1.79 9.22
C GLN A 97 25.41 0.79 8.28
N THR A 98 24.50 -0.01 8.84
CA THR A 98 23.64 -0.91 8.06
C THR A 98 22.50 -0.14 7.40
N TYR A 99 22.26 -0.46 6.14
CA TYR A 99 21.09 -0.05 5.37
C TYR A 99 20.45 -1.25 4.70
N VAL A 100 19.19 -1.10 4.31
CA VAL A 100 18.50 -2.03 3.41
C VAL A 100 18.09 -1.28 2.17
N LEU A 101 18.65 -1.66 1.03
CA LEU A 101 18.17 -1.23 -0.28
C LEU A 101 16.97 -2.11 -0.64
N VAL A 102 15.82 -1.47 -0.87
CA VAL A 102 14.58 -2.17 -1.23
C VAL A 102 14.21 -1.83 -2.66
N LEU A 103 14.08 -2.86 -3.49
CA LEU A 103 13.75 -2.75 -4.92
C LEU A 103 12.39 -3.39 -5.17
N LYS A 104 11.49 -2.66 -5.81
CA LYS A 104 10.11 -3.10 -6.10
C LYS A 104 9.92 -3.29 -7.60
N PHE A 105 9.44 -4.48 -7.96
CA PHE A 105 9.22 -4.91 -9.33
C PHE A 105 7.81 -5.48 -9.50
N ALA A 106 7.29 -5.44 -10.73
CA ALA A 106 6.17 -6.25 -11.18
C ALA A 106 6.27 -6.41 -12.69
N GLU A 107 5.99 -7.60 -13.23
CA GLU A 107 5.84 -7.75 -14.68
C GLU A 107 4.40 -7.45 -15.09
N LEU A 108 4.21 -6.39 -15.86
CA LEU A 108 2.89 -5.88 -16.28
C LEU A 108 2.68 -5.94 -17.80
N HIS A 109 3.72 -6.27 -18.56
CA HIS A 109 3.69 -6.33 -20.02
C HIS A 109 3.73 -7.77 -20.52
N TYR A 110 4.75 -8.53 -20.11
CA TYR A 110 4.95 -9.89 -20.58
C TYR A 110 4.17 -10.92 -19.77
N GLU A 111 3.70 -11.96 -20.47
CA GLU A 111 2.95 -13.07 -19.90
C GLU A 111 3.66 -14.42 -20.09
N GLU A 112 4.96 -14.39 -20.40
CA GLU A 112 5.80 -15.56 -20.65
C GLU A 112 7.21 -15.38 -20.07
N SER A 113 7.79 -16.47 -19.55
CA SER A 113 9.16 -16.48 -19.02
C SER A 113 10.21 -16.31 -20.12
N ASN A 114 11.41 -15.93 -19.73
CA ASN A 114 12.57 -15.63 -20.57
C ASN A 114 12.35 -14.51 -21.59
N THR A 115 11.31 -13.70 -21.48
CA THR A 115 11.12 -12.57 -22.42
C THR A 115 11.89 -11.33 -21.96
N ARG A 116 11.82 -11.04 -20.66
CA ARG A 116 12.53 -9.94 -20.03
C ARG A 116 13.50 -10.48 -19.00
N VAL A 117 14.79 -10.34 -19.26
CA VAL A 117 15.85 -10.83 -18.37
C VAL A 117 16.88 -9.73 -18.18
N PHE A 118 17.18 -9.40 -16.93
CA PHE A 118 18.12 -8.34 -16.61
C PHE A 118 18.88 -8.61 -15.31
N SER A 119 19.97 -7.89 -15.10
CA SER A 119 20.75 -7.91 -13.86
C SER A 119 20.72 -6.55 -13.19
N VAL A 120 20.81 -6.57 -11.85
CA VAL A 120 20.93 -5.38 -11.01
C VAL A 120 22.30 -5.37 -10.34
N PHE A 121 22.90 -4.19 -10.27
CA PHE A 121 24.25 -3.96 -9.82
C PHE A 121 24.27 -2.95 -8.67
N LEU A 122 25.14 -3.17 -7.70
CA LEU A 122 25.52 -2.20 -6.70
C LEU A 122 26.96 -1.77 -6.98
N GLY A 123 27.14 -0.59 -7.58
CA GLY A 123 28.39 -0.22 -8.23
C GLY A 123 28.74 -1.24 -9.33
N LYS A 124 29.89 -1.90 -9.21
CA LYS A 124 30.33 -2.96 -10.14
C LYS A 124 29.93 -4.37 -9.70
N LYS A 125 29.36 -4.56 -8.50
CA LYS A 125 28.97 -5.87 -7.98
C LYS A 125 27.58 -6.23 -8.53
N VAL A 126 27.45 -7.39 -9.18
CA VAL A 126 26.13 -7.96 -9.49
C VAL A 126 25.47 -8.38 -8.18
N ILE A 127 24.29 -7.85 -7.90
CA ILE A 127 23.50 -8.15 -6.70
C ILE A 127 22.26 -9.00 -7.01
N LEU A 128 21.71 -8.87 -8.22
CA LEU A 128 20.68 -9.74 -8.78
C LEU A 128 21.11 -10.11 -10.20
N GLN A 129 21.29 -11.40 -10.48
CA GLN A 129 21.83 -11.87 -11.74
C GLN A 129 20.74 -12.51 -12.61
N ASN A 130 20.60 -12.04 -13.85
CA ASN A 130 19.70 -12.60 -14.87
C ASN A 130 18.29 -12.91 -14.33
N ILE A 131 17.71 -11.95 -13.60
CA ILE A 131 16.36 -12.09 -13.05
C ILE A 131 15.31 -11.91 -14.15
N ASP A 132 14.27 -12.72 -14.03
CA ASP A 132 13.02 -12.62 -14.79
C ASP A 132 11.87 -12.52 -13.78
N ILE A 133 11.23 -11.36 -13.73
CA ILE A 133 10.16 -11.08 -12.77
C ILE A 133 8.92 -11.94 -13.07
N PHE A 134 8.61 -12.21 -14.34
CA PHE A 134 7.51 -13.10 -14.70
C PHE A 134 7.79 -14.52 -14.24
N GLN A 135 9.01 -15.03 -14.44
CA GLN A 135 9.36 -16.36 -13.96
C GLN A 135 9.31 -16.47 -12.43
N LEU A 136 9.66 -15.40 -11.71
CA LEU A 136 9.65 -15.38 -10.24
C LEU A 136 8.23 -15.34 -9.65
N VAL A 137 7.35 -14.49 -10.18
CA VAL A 137 6.05 -14.20 -9.53
C VAL A 137 4.84 -14.17 -10.48
N GLY A 138 5.05 -14.36 -11.77
CA GLY A 138 4.04 -14.24 -12.81
C GLY A 138 3.63 -12.80 -13.11
N ALA A 139 2.75 -12.64 -14.11
CA ALA A 139 2.23 -11.34 -14.50
C ALA A 139 1.29 -10.75 -13.42
N PHE A 140 1.36 -9.43 -13.26
CA PHE A 140 0.56 -8.65 -12.31
C PHE A 140 0.71 -9.12 -10.87
N THR A 141 1.94 -9.42 -10.46
CA THR A 141 2.27 -9.76 -9.08
C THR A 141 3.40 -8.85 -8.59
N ALA A 142 3.20 -8.20 -7.44
CA ALA A 142 4.23 -7.39 -6.82
C ALA A 142 5.36 -8.27 -6.28
N HIS A 143 6.59 -7.91 -6.64
CA HIS A 143 7.81 -8.51 -6.13
C HIS A 143 8.66 -7.45 -5.44
N THR A 144 9.32 -7.82 -4.36
CA THR A 144 10.22 -6.93 -3.61
C THR A 144 11.46 -7.70 -3.22
N GLU A 145 12.61 -7.11 -3.54
CA GLU A 145 13.95 -7.55 -3.15
C GLU A 145 14.49 -6.65 -2.04
N TYR A 146 15.13 -7.27 -1.05
CA TYR A 146 15.73 -6.59 0.09
C TYR A 146 17.22 -6.92 0.13
N LEU A 147 18.06 -5.89 0.06
CA LEU A 147 19.50 -6.05 0.08
C LEU A 147 20.08 -5.32 1.29
N GLU A 148 20.47 -6.08 2.31
CA GLU A 148 21.18 -5.52 3.45
C GLU A 148 22.63 -5.21 3.05
N ILE A 149 23.04 -3.97 3.25
CA ILE A 149 24.37 -3.45 2.94
C ILE A 149 24.95 -2.73 4.15
N VAL A 150 26.26 -2.70 4.25
CA VAL A 150 26.98 -1.91 5.24
C VAL A 150 27.78 -0.82 4.53
N ILE A 151 27.68 0.41 5.04
CA ILE A 151 28.49 1.53 4.59
C ILE A 151 29.43 1.90 5.73
N ASP A 152 30.73 1.87 5.45
CA ASP A 152 31.77 2.11 6.42
C ASP A 152 32.92 2.90 5.80
N GLY A 153 33.14 4.14 6.28
CA GLY A 153 34.26 4.97 5.83
C GLY A 153 34.29 5.22 4.31
N GLY A 154 33.13 5.20 3.65
CA GLY A 154 32.99 5.36 2.20
C GLY A 154 33.07 4.05 1.40
N GLY A 155 33.43 2.94 2.05
CA GLY A 155 33.26 1.60 1.51
C GLY A 155 31.80 1.15 1.59
N VAL A 156 31.35 0.38 0.60
CA VAL A 156 30.04 -0.27 0.59
C VAL A 156 30.25 -1.77 0.52
N TYR A 157 29.55 -2.52 1.36
CA TYR A 157 29.70 -3.96 1.48
C TYR A 157 28.33 -4.63 1.35
N TYR A 158 28.27 -5.70 0.56
CA TYR A 158 27.11 -6.57 0.42
C TYR A 158 27.55 -8.00 0.67
N GLN A 159 26.89 -8.69 1.61
CA GLN A 159 27.30 -10.04 2.04
C GLN A 159 28.79 -10.11 2.41
N GLU A 160 29.26 -9.13 3.20
CA GLU A 160 30.67 -8.98 3.62
C GLU A 160 31.68 -8.77 2.47
N GLN A 161 31.21 -8.59 1.24
CA GLN A 161 32.07 -8.37 0.07
C GLN A 161 32.04 -6.90 -0.37
N PRO A 162 33.20 -6.30 -0.70
CA PRO A 162 33.25 -4.91 -1.14
C PRO A 162 32.57 -4.73 -2.51
N CYS A 163 31.71 -3.71 -2.59
CA CYS A 163 31.00 -3.30 -3.81
C CYS A 163 31.72 -2.09 -4.43
N ILE A 164 32.75 -2.35 -5.22
CA ILE A 164 33.58 -1.31 -5.83
C ILE A 164 32.72 -0.36 -6.67
N GLY A 165 32.86 0.95 -6.43
CA GLY A 165 32.14 2.00 -7.15
C GLY A 165 30.67 2.14 -6.77
N ALA A 166 30.22 1.50 -5.68
CA ALA A 166 28.85 1.61 -5.21
C ALA A 166 28.54 2.93 -4.50
N LEU A 167 29.54 3.69 -4.07
CA LEU A 167 29.39 5.06 -3.58
C LEU A 167 30.17 6.00 -4.50
N ASN A 168 29.51 7.02 -5.05
CA ASN A 168 30.16 8.00 -5.91
C ASN A 168 30.77 9.16 -5.08
N ASN A 169 31.50 10.05 -5.76
CA ASN A 169 32.16 11.21 -5.11
C ASN A 169 31.19 12.25 -4.51
N ARG A 170 29.88 12.09 -4.70
CA ARG A 170 28.82 12.93 -4.11
C ARG A 170 28.10 12.24 -2.96
N ASN A 171 28.64 11.12 -2.46
CA ASN A 171 28.01 10.28 -1.43
C ASN A 171 26.63 9.76 -1.86
N GLU A 172 26.47 9.44 -3.14
CA GLU A 172 25.26 8.80 -3.65
C GLU A 172 25.54 7.33 -3.94
N LEU A 173 24.66 6.46 -3.42
CA LEU A 173 24.68 5.03 -3.67
C LEU A 173 24.33 4.76 -5.14
N VAL A 174 25.07 3.92 -5.84
CA VAL A 174 24.95 3.69 -7.28
C VAL A 174 24.32 2.33 -7.56
N ILE A 175 23.11 2.32 -8.13
CA ILE A 175 22.35 1.12 -8.46
C ILE A 175 22.20 1.03 -9.98
N GLY A 176 22.86 0.05 -10.60
CA GLY A 176 22.83 -0.16 -12.05
C GLY A 176 21.83 -1.23 -12.46
N PHE A 177 21.25 -1.08 -13.65
CA PHE A 177 20.36 -2.03 -14.29
C PHE A 177 20.86 -2.29 -15.71
N SER A 178 20.97 -3.56 -16.10
CA SER A 178 21.40 -3.99 -17.44
C SER A 178 20.57 -5.17 -17.90
N ALA A 179 19.85 -5.03 -19.01
CA ALA A 179 19.14 -6.15 -19.64
C ALA A 179 20.09 -7.06 -20.42
N SER A 180 19.82 -8.36 -20.36
CA SER A 180 20.33 -9.36 -21.29
C SER A 180 19.27 -9.77 -22.32
N GLN A 181 17.99 -9.58 -22.02
CA GLN A 181 16.85 -9.77 -22.93
C GLN A 181 15.82 -8.65 -22.75
N ASP A 182 15.37 -8.07 -23.87
CA ASP A 182 14.48 -6.89 -23.94
C ASP A 182 15.00 -5.67 -23.14
N GLN A 183 14.38 -5.33 -22.01
CA GLN A 183 14.70 -4.15 -21.21
C GLN A 183 14.69 -4.47 -19.71
N ALA A 184 15.58 -3.83 -18.94
CA ALA A 184 15.49 -3.87 -17.48
C ALA A 184 14.34 -2.99 -17.02
N THR A 185 13.67 -3.34 -15.93
CA THR A 185 12.55 -2.58 -15.37
C THR A 185 12.67 -2.41 -13.87
N ILE A 186 12.15 -1.30 -13.33
CA ILE A 186 11.99 -1.06 -11.89
C ILE A 186 10.76 -0.17 -11.67
N ALA A 187 9.92 -0.51 -10.69
CA ALA A 187 8.72 0.25 -10.37
C ALA A 187 8.95 1.26 -9.24
N ALA A 188 9.69 0.86 -8.20
CA ALA A 188 10.08 1.79 -7.15
C ALA A 188 11.31 1.30 -6.40
N LEU A 189 12.00 2.21 -5.73
CA LEU A 189 13.09 1.86 -4.83
C LEU A 189 13.12 2.78 -3.61
N PHE A 190 13.70 2.31 -2.52
CA PHE A 190 14.06 3.16 -1.39
C PHE A 190 15.23 2.60 -0.60
N LEU A 191 15.87 3.47 0.17
CA LEU A 191 16.94 3.12 1.09
C LEU A 191 16.45 3.29 2.53
N PHE A 192 16.51 2.22 3.31
CA PHE A 192 16.13 2.19 4.71
C PHE A 192 17.37 2.17 5.60
N LYS A 193 17.43 3.04 6.62
CA LYS A 193 18.50 3.09 7.61
C LYS A 193 18.21 2.13 8.77
N GLY A 194 18.97 1.04 8.83
CA GLY A 194 18.82 -0.02 9.82
C GLY A 194 18.99 -1.41 9.20
N PRO A 195 18.95 -2.46 10.04
CA PRO A 195 19.05 -3.85 9.59
C PRO A 195 17.75 -4.36 8.96
N LEU A 196 17.84 -5.47 8.23
CA LEU A 196 16.73 -6.16 7.56
C LEU A 196 15.61 -6.56 8.51
N ILE A 197 15.96 -6.99 9.71
CA ILE A 197 14.98 -7.33 10.76
C ILE A 197 14.04 -6.16 11.06
N ASP A 198 14.44 -4.91 10.83
CA ASP A 198 13.65 -3.71 11.09
C ASP A 198 12.72 -3.29 9.94
N THR A 199 12.73 -4.03 8.82
CA THR A 199 11.79 -3.84 7.71
C THR A 199 10.55 -4.73 7.87
N ASP A 200 9.72 -4.79 6.84
CA ASP A 200 8.58 -5.70 6.69
C ASP A 200 8.96 -7.05 6.04
N PHE A 201 10.26 -7.35 5.89
CA PHE A 201 10.77 -8.56 5.24
C PHE A 201 10.18 -9.85 5.85
N GLU A 202 10.22 -9.99 7.17
CA GLU A 202 9.72 -11.20 7.87
C GLU A 202 8.19 -11.36 7.80
N ASP A 203 7.46 -10.29 7.50
CA ASP A 203 5.99 -10.33 7.40
C ASP A 203 5.48 -10.48 5.97
N LYS A 204 6.39 -10.61 4.97
CA LYS A 204 6.03 -10.78 3.55
C LYS A 204 5.09 -11.96 3.32
N GLU A 205 5.42 -13.13 3.87
CA GLU A 205 4.61 -14.35 3.70
C GLU A 205 3.23 -14.19 4.37
N LYS A 206 3.20 -13.73 5.62
CA LYS A 206 1.94 -13.45 6.34
C LYS A 206 1.07 -12.42 5.60
N PHE A 207 1.70 -11.41 4.99
CA PHE A 207 0.98 -10.44 4.17
C PHE A 207 0.36 -11.10 2.94
N GLN A 208 1.11 -11.95 2.22
CA GLN A 208 0.59 -12.70 1.08
C GLN A 208 -0.57 -13.61 1.48
N GLU A 209 -0.46 -14.34 2.58
CA GLU A 209 -1.56 -15.16 3.12
C GLU A 209 -2.82 -14.34 3.40
N ARG A 210 -2.68 -13.22 4.12
CA ARG A 210 -3.80 -12.30 4.39
C ARG A 210 -4.40 -11.74 3.11
N TRP A 211 -3.56 -11.42 2.12
CA TRP A 211 -4.00 -10.92 0.83
C TRP A 211 -4.80 -11.99 0.08
N ILE A 212 -4.34 -13.24 0.03
CA ILE A 212 -5.07 -14.38 -0.57
C ILE A 212 -6.40 -14.56 0.14
N GLN A 213 -6.42 -14.64 1.46
CA GLN A 213 -7.65 -14.81 2.24
C GLN A 213 -8.69 -13.70 2.00
N ARG A 214 -8.22 -12.46 1.73
CA ARG A 214 -9.08 -11.31 1.45
C ARG A 214 -9.62 -11.31 0.02
N ASN A 215 -8.84 -11.80 -0.95
CA ASN A 215 -9.13 -11.69 -2.38
C ASN A 215 -9.64 -12.99 -3.02
N THR A 216 -9.53 -14.13 -2.35
CA THR A 216 -10.15 -15.39 -2.79
C THR A 216 -11.64 -15.38 -2.43
N PRO A 217 -12.55 -15.59 -3.39
CA PRO A 217 -13.97 -15.75 -3.11
C PRO A 217 -14.17 -16.92 -2.16
N ARG A 218 -14.82 -16.68 -1.01
CA ARG A 218 -15.19 -17.76 -0.10
C ARG A 218 -16.28 -18.62 -0.73
N THR A 219 -16.16 -19.93 -0.61
CA THR A 219 -17.24 -20.84 -0.98
C THR A 219 -18.45 -20.64 -0.07
N ASN A 220 -19.65 -21.01 -0.53
CA ASN A 220 -20.87 -20.96 0.30
C ASN A 220 -20.72 -21.78 1.59
N GLU A 221 -19.97 -22.88 1.55
CA GLU A 221 -19.71 -23.73 2.72
C GLU A 221 -18.77 -23.05 3.73
N GLU A 222 -17.72 -22.37 3.26
CA GLU A 222 -16.80 -21.62 4.12
C GLU A 222 -17.50 -20.42 4.77
N MET A 223 -18.34 -19.70 4.03
CA MET A 223 -19.16 -18.62 4.58
C MET A 223 -20.13 -19.14 5.65
N LYS A 224 -20.77 -20.30 5.41
CA LYS A 224 -21.67 -20.93 6.38
C LYS A 224 -20.94 -21.33 7.65
N LYS A 225 -19.80 -22.03 7.55
CA LYS A 225 -18.97 -22.42 8.70
C LYS A 225 -18.51 -21.20 9.51
N GLN A 226 -18.06 -20.14 8.83
CA GLN A 226 -17.62 -18.93 9.50
C GLN A 226 -18.76 -18.20 10.22
N ASN A 227 -19.95 -18.16 9.61
CA ASN A 227 -21.13 -17.57 10.25
C ASN A 227 -21.57 -18.41 11.47
N GLU A 228 -21.57 -19.73 11.38
CA GLU A 228 -21.85 -20.63 12.51
C GLU A 228 -20.85 -20.43 13.65
N GLU A 229 -19.57 -20.24 13.34
CA GLU A 229 -18.52 -20.00 14.34
C GLU A 229 -18.64 -18.61 14.99
N ARG A 230 -18.98 -17.58 14.20
CA ARG A 230 -19.31 -16.24 14.72
C ARG A 230 -20.51 -16.27 15.65
N VAL A 231 -21.57 -16.97 15.28
CA VAL A 231 -22.77 -17.13 16.12
C VAL A 231 -22.41 -17.82 17.44
N LYS A 232 -21.64 -18.91 17.40
CA LYS A 232 -21.16 -19.60 18.62
C LYS A 232 -20.35 -18.68 19.54
N ASN A 233 -19.48 -17.85 18.99
CA ASN A 233 -18.70 -16.90 19.78
C ASN A 233 -19.58 -15.81 20.41
N ILE A 234 -20.53 -15.26 19.66
CA ILE A 234 -21.50 -14.29 20.17
C ILE A 234 -22.37 -14.92 21.28
N GLU A 235 -22.86 -16.15 21.09
CA GLU A 235 -23.63 -16.89 22.09
C GLU A 235 -22.82 -17.09 23.38
N LYS A 236 -21.52 -17.42 23.25
CA LYS A 236 -20.61 -17.55 24.39
C LYS A 236 -20.43 -16.22 25.14
N GLU A 237 -20.22 -15.13 24.42
CA GLU A 237 -20.12 -13.78 25.00
C GLU A 237 -21.42 -13.34 25.69
N ILE A 238 -22.58 -13.61 25.09
CA ILE A 238 -23.89 -13.34 25.69
C ILE A 238 -24.04 -14.14 26.98
N LYS A 239 -23.71 -15.43 26.98
CA LYS A 239 -23.81 -16.30 28.15
C LYS A 239 -22.89 -15.84 29.30
N GLU A 240 -21.70 -15.37 28.98
CA GLU A 240 -20.76 -14.78 29.94
C GLU A 240 -21.28 -13.45 30.51
N LYS A 241 -21.80 -12.56 29.65
CA LYS A 241 -22.42 -11.30 30.11
C LYS A 241 -23.66 -11.56 30.97
N GLN A 242 -24.46 -12.57 30.63
CA GLN A 242 -25.64 -12.98 31.39
C GLN A 242 -25.27 -13.59 32.75
N SER A 243 -24.21 -14.39 32.84
CA SER A 243 -23.75 -14.93 34.14
C SER A 243 -23.24 -13.81 35.04
N ILE A 244 -22.53 -12.82 34.49
CA ILE A 244 -22.11 -11.61 35.21
C ILE A 244 -23.34 -10.81 35.69
N LEU A 245 -24.38 -10.65 34.86
CA LEU A 245 -25.62 -9.98 35.26
C LEU A 245 -26.33 -10.71 36.42
N LYS A 246 -26.43 -12.03 36.37
CA LYS A 246 -27.04 -12.83 37.45
C LYS A 246 -26.26 -12.73 38.77
N ILE A 247 -24.93 -12.66 38.70
CA ILE A 247 -24.09 -12.41 39.89
C ILE A 247 -24.40 -11.02 40.48
N ARG A 248 -24.64 -10.01 39.63
CA ARG A 248 -24.98 -8.65 40.05
C ARG A 248 -26.41 -8.54 40.62
N GLU A 249 -27.37 -9.30 40.08
CA GLU A 249 -28.73 -9.40 40.65
C GLU A 249 -28.75 -10.11 42.02
N GLY A 250 -27.82 -11.04 42.27
CA GLY A 250 -27.61 -11.66 43.59
C GLY A 250 -27.10 -10.68 44.66
N PHE A 251 -26.67 -9.48 44.27
CA PHE A 251 -26.23 -8.39 45.14
C PHE A 251 -27.23 -7.21 45.09
N GLY A 252 -28.48 -7.44 45.53
CA GLY A 252 -29.38 -6.45 46.12
C GLY A 252 -29.95 -5.33 45.23
N HIS A 253 -31.17 -5.52 44.71
CA HIS A 253 -32.41 -4.84 45.15
C HIS A 253 -33.57 -5.27 44.24
N GLU A 254 -34.66 -5.75 44.84
CA GLU A 254 -35.92 -6.12 44.17
C GLU A 254 -36.52 -4.93 43.40
N ILE A 255 -36.89 -5.16 42.15
CA ILE A 255 -37.90 -4.37 41.44
C ILE A 255 -38.87 -5.37 40.81
N GLU A 256 -40.13 -5.29 41.24
CA GLU A 256 -41.25 -6.10 40.71
C GLU A 256 -41.38 -5.94 39.20
N ILE A 257 -41.53 -7.06 38.49
CA ILE A 257 -41.79 -7.09 37.05
C ILE A 257 -43.30 -7.23 36.86
N GLU A 258 -43.96 -6.14 36.47
CA GLU A 258 -45.32 -6.17 35.95
C GLU A 258 -45.32 -6.74 34.51
N GLU A 259 -46.25 -7.66 34.24
CA GLU A 259 -46.43 -8.32 32.95
C GLU A 259 -46.80 -7.31 31.83
N VAL A 260 -45.87 -7.04 30.91
CA VAL A 260 -46.15 -6.21 29.73
C VAL A 260 -46.64 -7.09 28.57
N LYS A 261 -47.95 -7.02 28.30
CA LYS A 261 -48.55 -7.54 27.06
C LYS A 261 -47.88 -6.89 25.83
N GLN A 262 -47.48 -7.71 24.87
CA GLN A 262 -46.85 -7.21 23.63
C GLN A 262 -47.83 -6.38 22.80
N PRO A 263 -47.49 -5.13 22.42
CA PRO A 263 -48.18 -4.45 21.35
C PRO A 263 -47.51 -4.79 20.03
N GLN A 264 -48.24 -5.49 19.16
CA GLN A 264 -47.99 -5.48 17.72
C GLN A 264 -48.12 -4.02 17.23
N LYS A 265 -47.01 -3.31 17.09
CA LYS A 265 -46.99 -2.03 16.38
C LYS A 265 -46.07 -2.14 15.18
N LYS A 266 -46.70 -2.02 14.01
CA LYS A 266 -46.07 -1.93 12.68
C LYS A 266 -44.99 -0.84 12.74
N MET A 267 -43.78 -1.19 12.31
CA MET A 267 -42.62 -0.29 12.32
C MET A 267 -42.83 0.82 11.28
N GLU A 268 -43.14 2.02 11.75
CA GLU A 268 -43.07 3.25 10.98
C GLU A 268 -41.77 3.96 11.34
N TRP A 269 -41.01 4.37 10.32
CA TRP A 269 -39.80 5.15 10.51
C TRP A 269 -40.15 6.47 11.22
N PRO A 270 -39.41 6.89 12.26
CA PRO A 270 -39.73 8.12 12.96
C PRO A 270 -39.48 9.32 12.04
N GLU A 271 -40.51 10.13 11.81
CA GLU A 271 -40.33 11.44 11.22
C GLU A 271 -39.44 12.29 12.13
N PHE A 272 -38.43 12.93 11.55
CA PHE A 272 -37.46 13.73 12.28
C PHE A 272 -38.16 14.96 12.89
N SER A 273 -38.48 14.90 14.18
CA SER A 273 -39.15 15.98 14.88
C SER A 273 -38.16 17.00 15.45
N PHE A 274 -38.21 18.25 14.95
CA PHE A 274 -37.48 19.38 15.53
C PHE A 274 -37.79 19.62 17.03
N GLN A 275 -38.89 19.08 17.55
CA GLN A 275 -39.23 19.19 18.97
C GLN A 275 -38.25 18.41 19.88
N LEU A 276 -37.68 17.30 19.39
CA LEU A 276 -36.67 16.52 20.15
C LEU A 276 -35.38 17.32 20.35
N LEU A 277 -35.02 18.17 19.37
CA LEU A 277 -33.85 19.06 19.44
C LEU A 277 -34.00 20.05 20.61
N PHE A 278 -35.18 20.67 20.74
CA PHE A 278 -35.47 21.61 21.82
C PHE A 278 -35.53 20.95 23.19
N ILE A 279 -35.91 19.68 23.28
CA ILE A 279 -35.90 18.91 24.53
C ILE A 279 -34.47 18.60 24.97
N LEU A 280 -33.57 18.26 24.04
CA LEU A 280 -32.15 18.01 24.34
C LEU A 280 -31.44 19.25 24.87
N LEU A 281 -31.76 20.44 24.33
CA LEU A 281 -31.22 21.72 24.80
C LEU A 281 -31.68 22.13 26.22
N LYS A 282 -32.73 21.51 26.78
CA LYS A 282 -33.21 21.83 28.14
C LYS A 282 -32.37 21.21 29.26
N THR A 283 -31.41 20.34 28.93
CA THR A 283 -30.51 19.74 29.93
C THR A 283 -29.05 20.03 29.58
N PRO A 284 -28.17 20.24 30.59
CA PRO A 284 -26.75 20.49 30.32
C PRO A 284 -26.09 19.36 29.54
N LEU A 285 -26.44 18.11 29.88
CA LEU A 285 -25.93 16.91 29.19
C LEU A 285 -26.44 16.81 27.75
N GLY A 286 -27.73 17.08 27.51
CA GLY A 286 -28.31 17.05 26.17
C GLY A 286 -27.75 18.14 25.26
N ALA A 287 -27.42 19.33 25.79
CA ALA A 287 -26.74 20.37 25.04
C ALA A 287 -25.32 19.96 24.62
N VAL A 288 -24.56 19.33 25.52
CA VAL A 288 -23.20 18.82 25.20
C VAL A 288 -23.25 17.74 24.12
N LEU A 289 -24.20 16.80 24.22
CA LEU A 289 -24.38 15.74 23.23
C LEU A 289 -24.81 16.30 21.86
N LEU A 290 -25.66 17.32 21.84
CA LEU A 290 -26.10 17.97 20.61
C LEU A 290 -24.94 18.71 19.92
N VAL A 291 -24.12 19.45 20.66
CA VAL A 291 -22.92 20.12 20.11
C VAL A 291 -21.94 19.08 19.58
N GLY A 292 -21.71 17.98 20.31
CA GLY A 292 -20.88 16.87 19.83
C GLY A 292 -21.39 16.29 18.51
N PHE A 293 -22.68 16.00 18.41
CA PHE A 293 -23.28 15.48 17.18
C PHE A 293 -23.17 16.47 16.01
N LEU A 294 -23.46 17.77 16.25
CA LEU A 294 -23.36 18.81 15.22
C LEU A 294 -21.93 19.03 14.75
N THR A 295 -20.92 18.94 15.63
CA THR A 295 -19.51 19.05 15.22
C THR A 295 -19.07 17.87 14.37
N VAL A 296 -19.48 16.63 14.69
CA VAL A 296 -19.20 15.45 13.87
C VAL A 296 -19.87 15.57 12.50
N CYS A 297 -21.14 16.00 12.44
CA CYS A 297 -21.82 16.27 11.17
C CYS A 297 -21.16 17.39 10.36
N PHE A 298 -20.71 18.46 11.00
CA PHE A 298 -20.02 19.56 10.31
C PHE A 298 -18.67 19.12 9.73
N VAL A 299 -17.91 18.28 10.46
CA VAL A 299 -16.66 17.69 9.98
C VAL A 299 -16.92 16.75 8.79
N THR A 300 -17.91 15.86 8.88
CA THR A 300 -18.22 14.95 7.76
C THR A 300 -18.74 15.68 6.53
N ILE A 301 -19.58 16.71 6.70
CA ILE A 301 -20.07 17.55 5.61
C ILE A 301 -18.92 18.37 5.01
N SER A 302 -17.99 18.88 5.82
CA SER A 302 -16.80 19.58 5.34
C SER A 302 -15.90 18.69 4.49
N PHE A 303 -15.74 17.39 4.81
CA PHE A 303 -15.03 16.45 3.93
C PHE A 303 -15.75 16.19 2.59
N VAL A 304 -17.08 16.33 2.54
CA VAL A 304 -17.86 16.15 1.31
C VAL A 304 -17.82 17.40 0.43
N PHE A 305 -17.83 18.61 1.01
CA PHE A 305 -17.93 19.87 0.26
C PHE A 305 -16.60 20.61 0.08
N PHE A 306 -15.67 20.50 1.04
CA PHE A 306 -14.32 21.04 0.95
C PHE A 306 -13.35 19.88 0.83
N ASP A 307 -13.00 19.54 -0.40
CA ASP A 307 -11.97 18.56 -0.76
C ASP A 307 -10.60 19.02 -0.23
N PRO A 308 -10.16 18.57 0.97
CA PRO A 308 -8.95 19.09 1.61
C PRO A 308 -7.69 18.51 0.96
N TYR A 309 -7.86 17.51 0.10
CA TYR A 309 -6.80 16.77 -0.59
C TYR A 309 -6.72 17.10 -2.09
N GLY A 310 -7.58 18.00 -2.59
CA GLY A 310 -7.52 18.54 -3.95
C GLY A 310 -7.81 17.52 -5.06
N GLN A 311 -8.46 16.40 -4.75
CA GLN A 311 -8.87 15.35 -5.69
C GLN A 311 -9.65 15.89 -6.91
N ASN A 312 -10.57 16.84 -6.71
CA ASN A 312 -11.36 17.46 -7.77
C ASN A 312 -10.50 18.34 -8.69
N LYS A 313 -9.50 19.04 -8.12
CA LYS A 313 -8.56 19.87 -8.88
C LYS A 313 -7.61 19.00 -9.72
N ILE A 314 -7.17 17.87 -9.17
CA ILE A 314 -6.36 16.86 -9.86
C ILE A 314 -7.17 16.24 -11.01
N LYS A 315 -8.44 15.91 -10.77
CA LYS A 315 -9.34 15.34 -11.80
C LYS A 315 -9.60 16.33 -12.95
N GLN A 316 -9.73 17.62 -12.66
CA GLN A 316 -9.84 18.67 -13.67
C GLN A 316 -8.54 18.84 -14.48
N GLN A 317 -7.37 18.90 -13.81
CA GLN A 317 -6.08 18.97 -14.50
C GLN A 317 -5.82 17.77 -15.41
N TYR A 318 -6.18 16.57 -14.97
CA TYR A 318 -6.07 15.36 -15.77
C TYR A 318 -6.94 15.42 -17.04
N GLN A 319 -8.17 15.91 -16.93
CA GLN A 319 -9.09 16.10 -18.06
C GLN A 319 -8.58 17.15 -19.05
N GLU A 320 -8.03 18.27 -18.58
CA GLU A 320 -7.44 19.31 -19.44
C GLU A 320 -6.21 18.80 -20.20
N LEU A 321 -5.35 18.02 -19.54
CA LEU A 321 -4.18 17.39 -20.17
C LEU A 321 -4.58 16.36 -21.24
N LYS A 322 -5.59 15.53 -20.94
CA LYS A 322 -6.13 14.56 -21.89
C LYS A 322 -6.70 15.24 -23.13
N ASN A 323 -7.50 16.29 -22.95
CA ASN A 323 -8.07 17.07 -24.06
C ASN A 323 -6.98 17.78 -24.89
N SER A 324 -5.91 18.27 -24.25
CA SER A 324 -4.76 18.88 -24.94
C SER A 324 -3.97 17.87 -25.77
N GLN A 325 -3.80 16.64 -25.26
CA GLN A 325 -3.13 15.56 -25.98
C GLN A 325 -3.96 15.05 -27.17
N GLU A 326 -5.27 14.89 -27.00
CA GLU A 326 -6.19 14.54 -28.09
C GLU A 326 -6.23 15.64 -29.18
N PHE A 327 -6.18 16.92 -28.78
CA PHE A 327 -6.08 18.05 -29.72
C PHE A 327 -4.76 18.04 -30.49
N LYS A 328 -3.62 17.75 -29.84
CA LYS A 328 -2.32 17.61 -30.51
C LYS A 328 -2.27 16.45 -31.50
N GLN A 329 -2.89 15.30 -31.17
CA GLN A 329 -2.99 14.17 -32.10
C GLN A 329 -3.87 14.46 -33.32
N LYS A 330 -4.85 15.37 -33.19
CA LYS A 330 -5.74 15.77 -34.29
C LYS A 330 -5.08 16.72 -35.29
N ILE A 331 -4.04 17.45 -34.89
CA ILE A 331 -3.34 18.44 -35.72
C ILE A 331 -2.20 17.81 -36.53
N ILE A 332 -1.68 16.64 -36.14
CA ILE A 332 -0.63 15.95 -36.89
C ILE A 332 -1.29 15.24 -38.09
N PRO A 333 -1.07 15.68 -39.35
CA PRO A 333 -1.69 15.03 -40.49
C PRO A 333 -1.16 13.60 -40.63
N LYS A 334 -2.08 12.63 -40.78
CA LYS A 334 -1.73 11.23 -41.06
C LYS A 334 -0.84 11.18 -42.30
N LYS A 335 0.39 10.68 -42.12
CA LYS A 335 1.40 10.49 -43.17
C LYS A 335 0.78 9.63 -44.29
N GLN A 336 0.56 10.22 -45.46
CA GLN A 336 0.11 9.47 -46.65
C GLN A 336 1.18 8.45 -47.01
N VAL A 337 0.78 7.18 -47.01
CA VAL A 337 1.62 6.06 -47.45
C VAL A 337 1.64 6.07 -48.98
N ILE A 338 2.79 6.39 -49.56
CA ILE A 338 3.02 6.27 -51.00
C ILE A 338 3.23 4.77 -51.30
N PRO A 339 2.47 4.16 -52.23
CA PRO A 339 2.68 2.76 -52.59
C PRO A 339 4.00 2.62 -53.36
N LYS A 340 4.80 1.61 -52.99
CA LYS A 340 6.02 1.24 -53.74
C LYS A 340 5.61 0.75 -55.13
N SER A 341 6.19 1.35 -56.16
CA SER A 341 6.20 0.77 -57.51
C SER A 341 7.21 -0.37 -57.58
N ASP A 342 6.85 -1.41 -58.33
CA ASP A 342 7.65 -2.62 -58.61
C ASP A 342 9.03 -2.34 -59.19
#